data_AF-A0A4P7W1Y1-F1
#
_entry.id   AF-A0A4P7W1Y1-F1
#
_cell.length_a   1.000
_cell.length_b   1.000
_cell.length_c   1.000
_cell.angle_alpha   90.00
_cell.angle_beta   90.00
_cell.angle_gamma   90.00
#
_symmetry.space_group_name_H-M   'P 1'
#
loop_
_entity.id
_entity.type
_entity.pdbx_description
1 polymer ?
#
loop_
_entity_poly.entity_id
_entity_poly.type
_entity_poly.pdbx_seq_one_letter_code
_entity_poly.pdbx_strand_id
1 'polypeptide(L)'
;MPGDIDGFELCRQIKSDSSTSHIPVILLTAKILDEHKIQGYNCGADAYLCKPFSPDVLIARVNNLYNRRSQQATMILASAGMSEPGAHKETQEELSPLDKKFLEKLYAYIDNSLDNCDLNVNMLGRELGFSRTNFYRKVKALTGISPNDLLRVYRLNRAAELLLTREYTVGEVGERTGFGNQSHFSSLFKKHFGVSPRAYVTNHFSQCSVTIDQ
;
A
#
# COMPACT_ATOMS: atom_id res chain seq x y z
N MET A 1 -13.59 -33.59 4.94
CA MET A 1 -13.42 -32.96 6.26
C MET A 1 -14.80 -32.61 6.76
N PRO A 2 -15.15 -32.90 8.02
CA PRO A 2 -16.46 -32.55 8.56
C PRO A 2 -16.46 -31.06 8.91
N GLY A 3 -17.33 -30.33 8.23
CA GLY A 3 -17.54 -28.90 8.30
C GLY A 3 -18.43 -28.55 7.11
N ASP A 4 -19.54 -27.86 7.34
CA ASP A 4 -20.60 -27.66 6.33
C ASP A 4 -20.20 -26.77 5.14
N ILE A 5 -18.93 -26.38 5.03
CA ILE A 5 -18.38 -25.54 3.96
C ILE A 5 -17.25 -26.26 3.23
N ASP A 6 -17.27 -26.22 1.89
CA ASP A 6 -16.22 -26.80 1.06
C ASP A 6 -15.04 -25.82 0.85
N GLY A 7 -13.94 -26.32 0.27
CA GLY A 7 -12.74 -25.51 0.04
C GLY A 7 -12.93 -24.36 -0.97
N PHE A 8 -13.90 -24.46 -1.88
CA PHE A 8 -14.22 -23.39 -2.82
C PHE A 8 -14.99 -22.27 -2.13
N GLU A 9 -15.93 -22.63 -1.27
CA GLU A 9 -16.70 -21.69 -0.46
C GLU A 9 -15.79 -20.95 0.53
N LEU A 10 -14.87 -21.65 1.19
CA LEU A 10 -13.86 -21.01 2.03
C LEU A 10 -12.99 -20.02 1.24
N CYS A 11 -12.53 -20.41 0.05
CA CYS A 11 -11.76 -19.51 -0.82
C CYS A 11 -12.58 -18.25 -1.16
N ARG A 12 -13.86 -18.42 -1.49
CA ARG A 12 -14.77 -17.31 -1.80
C ARG A 12 -14.94 -16.38 -0.60
N GLN A 13 -15.09 -16.91 0.61
CA GLN A 13 -15.21 -16.12 1.84
C GLN A 13 -13.93 -15.31 2.11
N ILE A 14 -12.76 -15.93 2.01
CA ILE A 14 -11.47 -15.24 2.16
C ILE A 14 -11.34 -14.11 1.14
N LYS A 15 -11.70 -14.37 -0.13
CA LYS A 15 -11.53 -13.38 -1.21
C LYS A 15 -12.58 -12.27 -1.21
N SER A 16 -13.72 -12.46 -0.55
CA SER A 16 -14.81 -11.47 -0.46
C SER A 16 -14.74 -10.58 0.78
N ASP A 17 -14.03 -10.99 1.84
CA ASP A 17 -13.82 -10.17 3.03
C ASP A 17 -12.62 -9.24 2.85
N SER A 18 -12.84 -7.92 2.95
CA SER A 18 -11.77 -6.91 2.84
C SER A 18 -10.59 -7.13 3.81
N SER A 19 -10.80 -7.78 4.96
CA SER A 19 -9.78 -8.07 5.95
C SER A 19 -8.87 -9.23 5.55
N THR A 20 -9.31 -10.10 4.66
CA THR A 20 -8.58 -11.30 4.25
C THR A 20 -8.38 -11.42 2.74
N SER A 21 -9.06 -10.60 1.93
CA SER A 21 -9.05 -10.63 0.44
C SER A 21 -7.66 -10.49 -0.16
N HIS A 22 -6.79 -9.80 0.56
CA HIS A 22 -5.41 -9.63 0.18
C HIS A 22 -4.65 -10.96 0.25
N ILE A 23 -4.92 -11.85 1.20
CA ILE A 23 -4.14 -13.08 1.40
C ILE A 23 -4.18 -13.98 0.15
N PRO A 24 -3.03 -14.43 -0.39
CA PRO A 24 -3.02 -15.34 -1.53
C PRO A 24 -3.48 -16.74 -1.08
N VAL A 25 -4.33 -17.38 -1.87
CA VAL A 25 -4.91 -18.69 -1.64
C VAL A 25 -4.49 -19.62 -2.77
N ILE A 26 -3.86 -20.75 -2.39
CA ILE A 26 -3.56 -21.85 -3.32
C ILE A 26 -4.47 -23.02 -2.97
N LEU A 27 -5.28 -23.46 -3.93
CA LEU A 27 -6.12 -24.65 -3.78
C LEU A 27 -5.31 -25.91 -4.08
N LEU A 28 -5.12 -26.77 -3.08
CA LEU A 28 -4.46 -28.08 -3.20
C LEU A 28 -5.49 -29.19 -3.14
N THR A 29 -5.82 -29.81 -4.27
CA THR A 29 -7.01 -30.69 -4.37
C THR A 29 -6.77 -31.92 -5.22
N ALA A 30 -7.52 -33.00 -4.95
CA ALA A 30 -7.54 -34.19 -5.79
C ALA A 30 -8.50 -34.06 -7.00
N LYS A 31 -9.22 -32.93 -7.10
CA LYS A 31 -10.16 -32.64 -8.19
C LYS A 31 -9.39 -32.23 -9.45
N ILE A 32 -9.24 -33.16 -10.40
CA ILE A 32 -8.43 -32.98 -11.61
C ILE A 32 -9.18 -32.44 -12.83
N LEU A 33 -10.52 -32.41 -12.79
CA LEU A 33 -11.33 -31.94 -13.91
C LEU A 33 -11.15 -30.44 -14.12
N ASP A 34 -11.11 -30.02 -15.39
CA ASP A 34 -10.96 -28.61 -15.75
C ASP A 34 -12.09 -27.75 -15.19
N GLU A 35 -13.31 -28.28 -15.08
CA GLU A 35 -14.45 -27.59 -14.46
C GLU A 35 -14.16 -27.17 -13.01
N HIS A 36 -13.50 -28.03 -12.23
CA HIS A 36 -13.12 -27.73 -10.86
C HIS A 36 -11.98 -26.72 -10.79
N LYS A 37 -11.08 -26.75 -11.76
CA LYS A 37 -9.99 -25.78 -11.89
C LYS A 37 -10.54 -24.40 -12.24
N ILE A 38 -11.47 -24.32 -13.21
CA ILE A 38 -12.21 -23.11 -13.57
C ILE A 38 -12.98 -22.59 -12.35
N GLN A 39 -13.71 -23.45 -11.65
CA GLN A 39 -14.43 -23.09 -10.42
C GLN A 39 -13.49 -22.53 -9.35
N GLY A 40 -12.31 -23.13 -9.17
CA GLY A 40 -11.28 -22.68 -8.24
C GLY A 40 -10.74 -21.29 -8.57
N TYR A 41 -10.51 -20.98 -9.84
CA TYR A 41 -10.13 -19.63 -10.25
C TYR A 41 -11.30 -18.64 -10.12
N ASN A 42 -12.52 -19.05 -10.46
CA ASN A 42 -13.72 -18.21 -10.34
C ASN A 42 -14.10 -17.87 -8.88
N CYS A 43 -13.65 -18.65 -7.90
CA CYS A 43 -13.76 -18.29 -6.47
C CYS A 43 -12.59 -17.43 -5.96
N GLY A 44 -11.67 -17.03 -6.85
CA GLY A 44 -10.60 -16.07 -6.57
C GLY A 44 -9.28 -16.70 -6.11
N ALA A 45 -9.07 -18.01 -6.27
CA ALA A 45 -7.79 -18.63 -5.92
C ALA A 45 -6.66 -18.14 -6.83
N ASP A 46 -5.51 -17.82 -6.25
CA ASP A 46 -4.33 -17.33 -6.98
C ASP A 46 -3.58 -18.47 -7.68
N ALA A 47 -3.73 -19.70 -7.17
CA ALA A 47 -3.24 -20.90 -7.83
C ALA A 47 -4.10 -22.13 -7.51
N TYR A 48 -4.04 -23.10 -8.41
CA TYR A 48 -4.71 -24.39 -8.29
C TYR A 48 -3.70 -25.50 -8.59
N LEU A 49 -3.51 -26.44 -7.67
CA LEU A 49 -2.56 -27.54 -7.81
C LEU A 49 -3.26 -28.88 -7.51
N CYS A 50 -3.20 -29.78 -8.48
CA CYS A 50 -3.76 -31.12 -8.36
C CYS A 50 -2.82 -32.05 -7.59
N LYS A 51 -3.36 -32.88 -6.70
CA LYS A 51 -2.61 -33.96 -6.04
C LYS A 51 -2.52 -35.19 -6.96
N PRO A 52 -1.37 -35.90 -6.98
CA PRO A 52 -0.11 -35.56 -6.31
C PRO A 52 0.59 -34.39 -7.03
N PHE A 53 1.15 -33.46 -6.26
CA PHE A 53 1.90 -32.32 -6.80
C PHE A 53 3.38 -32.42 -6.43
N SER A 54 4.24 -31.78 -7.23
CA SER A 54 5.65 -31.58 -6.88
C SER A 54 5.78 -30.52 -5.78
N PRO A 55 6.46 -30.81 -4.66
CA PRO A 55 6.78 -29.81 -3.64
C PRO A 55 7.55 -28.62 -4.20
N ASP A 56 8.50 -28.84 -5.12
CA ASP A 56 9.30 -27.77 -5.73
C ASP A 56 8.44 -26.81 -6.55
N VAL A 57 7.46 -27.35 -7.29
CA VAL A 57 6.49 -26.54 -8.04
C VAL A 57 5.64 -25.71 -7.09
N LEU A 58 5.20 -26.27 -5.96
CA LEU A 58 4.44 -25.52 -4.96
C LEU A 58 5.28 -24.39 -4.36
N ILE A 59 6.54 -24.65 -3.98
CA ILE A 59 7.46 -23.64 -3.45
C ILE A 59 7.67 -22.52 -4.47
N ALA A 60 7.91 -22.85 -5.74
CA ALA A 60 8.06 -21.86 -6.81
C ALA A 60 6.80 -20.98 -6.97
N ARG A 61 5.61 -21.57 -6.85
CA ARG A 61 4.33 -20.82 -6.89
C ARG A 61 4.19 -19.88 -5.69
N VAL A 62 4.50 -20.35 -4.49
CA VAL A 62 4.47 -19.52 -3.27
C VAL A 62 5.43 -18.34 -3.39
N ASN A 63 6.67 -18.59 -3.84
CA ASN A 63 7.68 -17.54 -4.03
C ASN A 63 7.24 -16.50 -5.07
N ASN A 64 6.62 -16.94 -6.17
CA ASN A 64 6.06 -16.01 -7.16
C ASN A 64 4.95 -15.14 -6.57
N LEU A 65 4.01 -15.73 -5.81
CA LEU A 65 2.95 -14.95 -5.16
C LEU A 65 3.51 -13.95 -4.14
N TYR A 66 4.55 -14.34 -3.41
CA TYR A 66 5.22 -13.48 -2.44
C TYR A 66 5.95 -12.30 -3.13
N ASN A 67 6.76 -12.59 -4.15
CA ASN A 67 7.58 -11.59 -4.83
C ASN A 67 6.73 -10.57 -5.61
N ARG A 68 5.65 -11.03 -6.27
CA ARG A 68 4.69 -10.16 -6.98
C ARG A 68 4.12 -9.08 -6.05
N ARG A 69 3.82 -9.46 -4.81
CA ARG A 69 3.24 -8.56 -3.82
C ARG A 69 4.20 -7.45 -3.40
N SER A 70 5.46 -7.82 -3.18
CA SER A 70 6.52 -6.86 -2.83
C SER A 70 6.73 -5.82 -3.94
N GLN A 71 6.59 -6.23 -5.21
CA GLN A 71 6.71 -5.32 -6.35
C GLN A 71 5.51 -4.36 -6.48
N GLN A 72 4.30 -4.85 -6.23
CA GLN A 72 3.07 -4.03 -6.27
C GLN A 72 3.03 -2.97 -5.16
N ALA A 73 3.48 -3.33 -3.95
CA ALA A 73 3.63 -2.40 -2.83
C ALA A 73 4.49 -1.18 -3.19
N THR A 74 5.62 -1.41 -3.86
CA THR A 74 6.53 -0.37 -4.33
C THR A 74 5.88 0.52 -5.39
N MET A 75 5.10 -0.04 -6.32
CA MET A 75 4.39 0.73 -7.36
C MET A 75 3.32 1.65 -6.80
N ILE A 76 2.56 1.20 -5.80
CA ILE A 76 1.48 2.01 -5.19
C ILE A 76 2.08 3.21 -4.46
N LEU A 77 3.15 2.99 -3.70
CA LEU A 77 3.92 4.07 -3.09
C LEU A 77 4.40 5.06 -4.16
N ALA A 78 4.96 4.59 -5.27
CA ALA A 78 5.37 5.48 -6.36
C ALA A 78 4.21 6.29 -6.96
N SER A 79 3.05 5.66 -7.21
CA SER A 79 1.86 6.31 -7.79
C SER A 79 1.18 7.33 -6.87
N ALA A 80 1.38 7.22 -5.55
CA ALA A 80 0.93 8.19 -4.55
C ALA A 80 1.91 9.39 -4.40
N GLY A 81 2.80 9.61 -5.38
CA GLY A 81 3.77 10.70 -5.39
C GLY A 81 5.04 10.43 -4.56
N MET A 82 5.33 9.17 -4.22
CA MET A 82 6.38 8.82 -3.27
C MET A 82 7.69 8.28 -3.91
N SER A 83 7.84 8.31 -5.25
CA SER A 83 9.09 7.99 -5.98
C SER A 83 9.07 8.56 -7.42
N GLU A 84 10.24 8.78 -8.02
CA GLU A 84 10.36 9.29 -9.41
C GLU A 84 9.69 8.36 -10.46
N PRO A 85 9.13 8.94 -11.54
CA PRO A 85 8.51 8.19 -12.63
C PRO A 85 9.59 7.55 -13.52
N GLY A 86 10.07 6.37 -13.13
CA GLY A 86 11.11 5.68 -13.85
C GLY A 86 11.03 4.16 -13.68
N ALA A 87 10.65 3.50 -14.77
CA ALA A 87 10.86 2.08 -15.08
C ALA A 87 9.96 1.05 -14.37
N HIS A 88 9.10 0.44 -15.20
CA HIS A 88 8.84 -1.00 -15.36
C HIS A 88 7.33 -1.29 -15.50
N LYS A 89 6.89 -1.34 -16.76
CA LYS A 89 5.68 -2.04 -17.20
C LYS A 89 5.97 -3.56 -17.21
N GLU A 90 4.88 -4.34 -17.12
CA GLU A 90 4.77 -5.81 -17.32
C GLU A 90 4.98 -6.61 -16.03
N THR A 91 3.95 -6.95 -15.25
CA THR A 91 2.77 -7.76 -15.61
C THR A 91 1.62 -7.36 -14.67
N GLN A 92 0.60 -6.68 -15.19
CA GLN A 92 -0.52 -6.19 -14.38
C GLN A 92 -1.52 -7.31 -14.08
N GLU A 93 -1.27 -8.13 -13.06
CA GLU A 93 -2.41 -8.60 -12.27
C GLU A 93 -2.70 -7.50 -11.25
N GLU A 94 -3.69 -6.69 -11.59
CA GLU A 94 -4.14 -5.57 -10.78
C GLU A 94 -4.59 -6.04 -9.40
N LEU A 95 -4.36 -5.22 -8.37
CA LEU A 95 -5.01 -5.37 -7.06
C LEU A 95 -6.48 -5.76 -7.23
N SER A 96 -6.97 -6.65 -6.37
CA SER A 96 -8.41 -6.94 -6.31
C SER A 96 -9.19 -5.63 -6.24
N PRO A 97 -10.36 -5.51 -6.90
CA PRO A 97 -11.19 -4.31 -6.81
C PRO A 97 -11.50 -3.88 -5.37
N LEU A 98 -11.59 -4.84 -4.44
CA LEU A 98 -11.75 -4.55 -3.00
C LEU A 98 -10.52 -3.87 -2.40
N ASP A 99 -9.32 -4.28 -2.83
CA ASP A 99 -8.06 -3.75 -2.34
C ASP A 99 -7.80 -2.35 -2.91
N LYS A 100 -8.14 -2.12 -4.19
CA LYS A 100 -8.12 -0.77 -4.80
C LYS A 100 -9.05 0.18 -4.04
N LYS A 101 -10.31 -0.21 -3.86
CA LYS A 101 -11.32 0.58 -3.14
C LYS A 101 -10.93 0.85 -1.69
N PHE A 102 -10.27 -0.10 -1.04
CA PHE A 102 -9.72 0.09 0.31
C PHE A 102 -8.64 1.19 0.33
N LEU A 103 -7.68 1.13 -0.59
CA LEU A 103 -6.60 2.12 -0.67
C LEU A 103 -7.12 3.51 -1.03
N GLU A 104 -8.05 3.61 -1.97
CA GLU A 104 -8.72 4.87 -2.31
C GLU A 104 -9.38 5.52 -1.09
N LYS A 105 -10.13 4.73 -0.30
CA LYS A 105 -10.74 5.21 0.94
C LYS A 105 -9.69 5.61 1.98
N LEU A 106 -8.62 4.84 2.11
CA LEU A 106 -7.53 5.13 3.05
C LEU A 106 -6.87 6.47 2.72
N TYR A 107 -6.46 6.67 1.47
CA TYR A 107 -5.80 7.92 1.06
C TYR A 107 -6.76 9.11 1.13
N ALA A 108 -8.00 8.96 0.69
CA ALA A 108 -9.01 10.01 0.81
C ALA A 108 -9.25 10.44 2.26
N TYR A 109 -9.29 9.48 3.19
CA TYR A 109 -9.46 9.80 4.60
C TYR A 109 -8.22 10.48 5.19
N ILE A 110 -7.01 10.05 4.81
CA ILE A 110 -5.77 10.71 5.23
C ILE A 110 -5.74 12.15 4.70
N ASP A 111 -6.10 12.39 3.43
CA ASP A 111 -6.15 13.73 2.85
C ASP A 111 -7.15 14.64 3.57
N ASN A 112 -8.36 14.14 3.85
CA ASN A 112 -9.39 14.90 4.54
C ASN A 112 -9.08 15.18 6.02
N SER A 113 -8.09 14.48 6.60
CA SER A 113 -7.70 14.59 8.02
C SER A 113 -6.21 14.91 8.17
N LEU A 114 -5.59 15.52 7.15
CA LEU A 114 -4.14 15.66 7.08
C LEU A 114 -3.58 16.59 8.16
N ASP A 115 -4.31 17.67 8.45
CA ASP A 115 -4.01 18.70 9.44
C ASP A 115 -4.24 18.25 10.89
N ASN A 116 -4.98 17.16 11.09
CA ASN A 116 -5.30 16.64 12.41
C ASN A 116 -4.08 15.97 13.07
N CYS A 117 -3.49 16.63 14.08
CA CYS A 117 -2.32 16.12 14.80
C CYS A 117 -2.60 14.85 15.62
N ASP A 118 -3.85 14.58 16.01
CA ASP A 118 -4.26 13.40 16.78
C ASP A 118 -4.55 12.17 15.89
N LEU A 119 -4.59 12.36 14.57
CA LEU A 119 -4.82 11.27 13.64
C LEU A 119 -3.77 10.17 13.81
N ASN A 120 -4.26 8.97 14.11
CA ASN A 120 -3.42 7.80 14.34
C ASN A 120 -4.02 6.55 13.68
N VAL A 121 -3.22 5.50 13.61
CA VAL A 121 -3.56 4.23 12.96
C VAL A 121 -4.78 3.52 13.56
N ASN A 122 -5.10 3.75 14.85
CA ASN A 122 -6.31 3.16 15.44
C ASN A 122 -7.56 3.85 14.92
N MET A 123 -7.51 5.18 14.76
CA MET A 123 -8.59 5.96 14.15
C MET A 123 -8.78 5.56 12.68
N LEU A 124 -7.69 5.47 11.91
CA LEU A 124 -7.72 5.01 10.51
C LEU A 124 -8.36 3.61 10.39
N GLY A 125 -7.93 2.67 11.23
CA GLY A 125 -8.49 1.32 11.25
C GLY A 125 -9.98 1.33 11.57
N ARG A 126 -10.39 2.05 12.63
CA ARG A 126 -11.79 2.12 13.06
C ARG A 126 -12.69 2.71 11.98
N GLU A 127 -12.28 3.81 11.36
CA GLU A 127 -13.06 4.48 10.32
C GLU A 127 -13.24 3.59 9.08
N LEU A 128 -12.20 2.85 8.72
CA LEU A 128 -12.24 1.94 7.58
C LEU A 128 -12.94 0.59 7.90
N GLY A 129 -13.41 0.39 9.13
CA GLY A 129 -14.11 -0.83 9.55
C GLY A 129 -13.20 -1.99 9.94
N PHE A 130 -11.95 -1.73 10.30
CA PHE A 130 -10.96 -2.74 10.66
C PHE A 130 -10.58 -2.67 12.14
N SER A 131 -10.36 -3.85 12.74
CA SER A 131 -9.58 -3.92 13.99
C SER A 131 -8.15 -3.44 13.75
N ARG A 132 -7.47 -2.96 14.80
CA ARG A 132 -6.06 -2.54 14.72
C ARG A 132 -5.19 -3.59 14.04
N THR A 133 -5.30 -4.86 14.46
CA THR A 133 -4.48 -5.96 13.93
C THR A 133 -4.75 -6.21 12.44
N ASN A 134 -6.02 -6.24 12.03
CA ASN A 134 -6.38 -6.50 10.63
C ASN A 134 -5.99 -5.32 9.73
N PHE A 135 -6.15 -4.08 10.22
CA PHE A 135 -5.69 -2.89 9.52
C PHE A 135 -4.18 -2.92 9.27
N TYR A 136 -3.39 -3.22 10.32
CA TYR A 136 -1.94 -3.34 10.20
C TYR A 136 -1.52 -4.40 9.17
N ARG A 137 -2.14 -5.58 9.23
CA ARG A 137 -1.87 -6.67 8.28
C ARG A 137 -2.23 -6.25 6.85
N LYS A 138 -3.43 -5.69 6.66
CA LYS A 138 -3.93 -5.25 5.35
C LYS A 138 -3.03 -4.20 4.72
N VAL A 139 -2.73 -3.11 5.44
CA VAL A 139 -1.89 -2.02 4.92
C VAL A 139 -0.49 -2.51 4.62
N LYS A 140 0.14 -3.28 5.53
CA LYS A 140 1.49 -3.81 5.31
C LYS A 140 1.53 -4.77 4.12
N ALA A 141 0.51 -5.58 3.94
CA ALA A 141 0.44 -6.50 2.81
C ALA A 141 0.22 -5.78 1.48
N LEU A 142 -0.49 -4.64 1.46
CA LEU A 142 -0.76 -3.89 0.22
C LEU A 142 0.34 -2.88 -0.13
N THR A 143 0.94 -2.24 0.88
CA THR A 143 1.89 -1.12 0.67
C THR A 143 3.34 -1.49 1.01
N GLY A 144 3.58 -2.66 1.59
CA GLY A 144 4.92 -3.10 2.01
C GLY A 144 5.44 -2.44 3.28
N ILE A 145 4.83 -1.34 3.74
CA ILE A 145 5.25 -0.57 4.90
C ILE A 145 4.19 -0.59 6.01
N SER A 146 4.59 -0.24 7.25
CA SER A 146 3.63 -0.18 8.35
C SER A 146 2.65 1.00 8.17
N PRO A 147 1.40 0.92 8.64
CA PRO A 147 0.47 2.05 8.56
C PRO A 147 0.98 3.34 9.23
N ASN A 148 1.79 3.24 10.28
CA ASN A 148 2.43 4.42 10.89
C ASN A 148 3.44 5.06 9.94
N ASP A 149 4.26 4.22 9.29
CA ASP A 149 5.24 4.71 8.33
C ASP A 149 4.55 5.29 7.10
N LEU A 150 3.47 4.65 6.62
CA LEU A 150 2.65 5.16 5.52
C LEU A 150 2.11 6.56 5.84
N LEU A 151 1.44 6.73 6.98
CA LEU A 151 0.91 8.03 7.39
C LEU A 151 2.02 9.08 7.50
N ARG A 152 3.17 8.72 8.10
CA ARG A 152 4.31 9.63 8.24
C ARG A 152 4.86 10.06 6.90
N VAL A 153 5.13 9.11 5.99
CA VAL A 153 5.71 9.42 4.68
C VAL A 153 4.72 10.22 3.84
N TYR A 154 3.43 9.87 3.91
CA TYR A 154 2.37 10.62 3.23
C TYR A 154 2.35 12.10 3.65
N ARG A 155 2.37 12.36 4.97
CA ARG A 155 2.45 13.74 5.51
C ARG A 155 3.71 14.47 5.07
N LEU A 156 4.87 13.79 5.04
CA LEU A 156 6.13 14.38 4.61
C LEU A 156 6.12 14.76 3.12
N ASN A 157 5.51 13.94 2.26
CA ASN A 157 5.39 14.24 0.83
C ASN A 157 4.43 15.40 0.58
N ARG A 158 3.27 15.43 1.24
CA ARG A 158 2.37 16.59 1.20
C ARG A 158 3.04 17.86 1.73
N ALA A 159 3.87 17.74 2.76
CA ALA A 159 4.65 18.87 3.25
C ALA A 159 5.67 19.36 2.21
N ALA A 160 6.31 18.47 1.47
CA ALA A 160 7.22 18.83 0.39
C ALA A 160 6.50 19.59 -0.72
N GLU A 161 5.32 19.13 -1.15
CA GLU A 161 4.47 19.82 -2.12
C GLU A 161 4.12 21.25 -1.65
N LEU A 162 3.65 21.39 -0.39
CA LEU A 162 3.30 22.68 0.19
C LEU A 162 4.50 23.63 0.32
N LEU A 163 5.69 23.12 0.66
CA LEU A 163 6.90 23.94 0.73
C LEU A 163 7.29 24.53 -0.62
N LEU A 164 7.04 23.82 -1.72
CA LEU A 164 7.35 24.30 -3.07
C LEU A 164 6.41 25.42 -3.54
N THR A 165 5.18 25.49 -3.01
CA THR A 165 4.25 26.60 -3.30
C THR A 165 4.75 27.96 -2.79
N ARG A 166 5.60 27.96 -1.75
CA ARG A 166 6.06 29.16 -1.01
C ARG A 166 4.96 30.01 -0.37
N GLU A 167 3.74 29.50 -0.28
CA GLU A 167 2.62 30.21 0.37
C GLU A 167 2.71 30.18 1.90
N TYR A 168 3.44 29.20 2.45
CA TYR A 168 3.47 28.91 3.88
C TYR A 168 4.90 28.82 4.42
N THR A 169 5.07 29.23 5.67
CA THR A 169 6.30 29.04 6.43
C THR A 169 6.49 27.57 6.82
N VAL A 170 7.72 27.18 7.16
CA VAL A 170 8.04 25.81 7.61
C VAL A 170 7.22 25.38 8.83
N GLY A 171 6.87 26.32 9.71
CA GLY A 171 6.00 26.06 10.87
C GLY A 171 4.56 25.77 10.43
N GLU A 172 3.98 26.64 9.60
CA GLU A 172 2.61 26.49 9.08
C GLU A 172 2.45 25.22 8.23
N VAL A 173 3.46 24.84 7.44
CA VAL A 173 3.44 23.56 6.71
C VAL A 173 3.40 22.38 7.69
N GLY A 174 4.18 22.43 8.77
CA GLY A 174 4.18 21.38 9.79
C GLY A 174 2.83 21.24 10.49
N GLU A 175 2.13 22.35 10.73
CA GLU A 175 0.77 22.36 11.29
C GLU A 175 -0.26 21.82 10.28
N ARG A 176 -0.24 22.32 9.04
CA ARG A 176 -1.16 21.88 7.96
C ARG A 176 -1.00 20.42 7.56
N THR A 177 0.13 19.81 7.88
CA THR A 177 0.39 18.38 7.64
C THR A 177 0.33 17.53 8.91
N GLY A 178 -0.15 18.10 10.02
CA GLY A 178 -0.50 17.35 11.23
C GLY A 178 0.70 16.90 12.08
N PHE A 179 1.89 17.51 11.95
CA PHE A 179 3.04 17.19 12.79
C PHE A 179 3.01 17.87 14.16
N GLY A 180 2.22 18.94 14.33
CA GLY A 180 1.99 19.68 15.59
C GLY A 180 3.22 20.36 16.21
N ASN A 181 4.44 19.97 15.83
CA ASN A 181 5.70 20.49 16.33
C ASN A 181 6.71 20.63 15.18
N GLN A 182 7.16 21.86 14.95
CA GLN A 182 8.09 22.20 13.87
C GLN A 182 9.47 21.51 14.00
N SER A 183 9.99 21.35 15.21
CA SER A 183 11.29 20.69 15.44
C SER A 183 11.22 19.20 15.13
N HIS A 184 10.13 18.54 15.55
CA HIS A 184 9.89 17.14 15.23
C HIS A 184 9.68 16.94 13.72
N PHE A 185 8.87 17.79 13.09
CA PHE A 185 8.68 17.83 11.63
C PHE A 185 10.01 17.98 10.89
N SER A 186 10.81 18.99 11.22
CA SER A 186 12.06 19.29 10.52
C SER A 186 13.08 18.15 10.62
N SER A 187 13.13 17.46 11.78
CA SER A 187 13.98 16.29 11.99
C SER A 187 13.55 15.11 11.11
N LEU A 188 12.23 14.81 11.08
CA LEU A 188 11.68 13.74 10.25
C LEU A 188 11.82 14.04 8.75
N PHE A 189 11.59 15.29 8.35
CA PHE A 189 11.74 15.74 6.96
C PHE A 189 13.19 15.57 6.50
N LYS A 190 14.16 16.02 7.31
CA LYS A 190 15.59 15.83 7.02
C LYS A 190 15.98 14.35 6.94
N LYS A 191 15.41 13.51 7.80
CA LYS A 191 15.64 12.06 7.76
C LYS A 191 15.10 11.42 6.48
N HIS A 192 13.96 11.90 5.97
CA HIS A 192 13.31 11.34 4.78
C HIS A 192 13.93 11.84 3.46
N PHE A 193 14.14 13.16 3.33
CA PHE A 193 14.62 13.79 2.09
C PHE A 193 16.12 14.08 2.09
N GLY A 194 16.84 13.77 3.16
CA GLY A 194 18.28 14.04 3.32
C GLY A 194 18.64 15.51 3.61
N VAL A 195 17.72 16.45 3.33
CA VAL A 195 17.91 17.90 3.50
C VAL A 195 16.83 18.52 4.38
N SER A 196 17.13 19.66 5.01
CA SER A 196 16.14 20.37 5.83
C SER A 196 15.00 20.95 4.97
N PRO A 197 13.81 21.22 5.53
CA PRO A 197 12.70 21.84 4.78
C PRO A 197 13.10 23.12 4.03
N ARG A 198 13.90 24.00 4.66
CA ARG A 198 14.40 25.22 4.02
C ARG A 198 15.36 24.91 2.87
N ALA A 199 16.30 24.00 3.08
CA ALA A 199 17.27 23.61 2.05
C ALA A 199 16.59 22.90 0.87
N TYR A 200 15.52 22.15 1.13
CA TYR A 200 14.71 21.48 0.11
C TYR A 200 14.12 22.49 -0.89
N VAL A 201 13.52 23.58 -0.37
CA VAL A 201 13.02 24.68 -1.21
C VAL A 201 14.18 25.29 -2.01
N THR A 202 15.28 25.68 -1.37
CA THR A 202 16.41 26.31 -2.08
C THR A 202 16.95 25.42 -3.21
N ASN A 203 17.20 24.13 -2.93
CA ASN A 203 17.81 23.20 -3.89
C ASN A 203 16.92 22.94 -5.11
N HIS A 204 15.60 22.78 -4.91
CA HIS A 204 14.67 22.56 -6.03
C HIS A 204 14.66 23.73 -7.02
N PHE A 205 14.72 24.97 -6.53
CA PHE A 205 14.71 26.15 -7.40
C PHE A 205 16.10 26.47 -7.98
N SER A 206 17.19 26.14 -7.30
CA SER A 206 18.55 26.25 -7.87
C SER A 206 18.77 25.30 -9.05
N GLN A 207 18.08 24.15 -9.07
CA GLN A 207 18.10 23.21 -10.20
C GLN A 207 17.21 23.67 -11.37
N CYS A 208 16.05 24.27 -11.11
CA CYS A 208 15.19 24.81 -12.19
C CYS A 208 15.75 26.06 -12.87
N SER A 209 16.54 26.89 -12.18
CA SER A 209 17.14 28.10 -12.78
C SER A 209 18.23 27.83 -13.81
N VAL A 210 18.75 26.60 -13.90
CA VAL A 210 19.82 26.23 -14.86
C VAL A 210 19.25 25.81 -16.23
N THR A 211 17.94 25.51 -16.32
CA THR A 211 17.32 24.99 -17.55
C THR A 211 16.68 26.06 -18.44
N ILE A 212 16.63 27.34 -18.01
CA ILE A 212 15.97 28.42 -18.78
C ILE A 212 16.95 29.20 -19.68
N ASP A 213 18.26 29.00 -19.54
CA ASP A 213 19.30 29.69 -20.34
C ASP A 213 20.01 28.76 -21.36
N GLN A 214 19.28 27.90 -22.08
CA GLN A 214 19.78 27.22 -23.30
C GLN A 214 18.80 27.29 -24.45
#